data_AF-A0A930SK08-F1
#
_entry.id   AF-A0A930SK08-F1
#
_cell.length_a   1.000
_cell.length_b   1.000
_cell.length_c   1.000
_cell.angle_alpha   90.00
_cell.angle_beta   90.00
_cell.angle_gamma   90.00
#
_symmetry.space_group_name_H-M   'P 1'
#
loop_
_entity.id
_entity.type
_entity.pdbx_description
1 polymer ?
#
loop_
_entity_poly.entity_id
_entity_poly.type
_entity_poly.pdbx_seq_one_letter_code
_entity_poly.pdbx_strand_id
1 'polypeptide(L)' 'MPLAVYREVAAHLQQIDGVETGLLPQTDPEFDYLQSQVGGMWVRYPSAQAEICQPQVEAILAYYGDRHGNWETLSN' A
#
# COMPACT_ATOMS: atom_id res chain seq x y z
N MET A 1 6.84 -7.57 -3.47
CA MET A 1 7.01 -7.20 -2.04
C MET A 1 6.31 -8.24 -1.14
N PRO A 2 6.80 -8.58 0.08
CA PRO A 2 6.18 -9.59 0.95
C PRO A 2 4.86 -9.17 1.63
N LEU A 3 3.99 -10.13 1.99
CA LEU A 3 2.71 -9.89 2.69
C LEU A 3 2.86 -9.07 3.97
N ALA A 4 3.89 -9.37 4.78
CA ALA A 4 4.13 -8.66 6.04
C ALA A 4 4.37 -7.17 5.80
N VAL A 5 5.12 -6.83 4.74
CA VAL A 5 5.40 -5.44 4.38
C VAL A 5 4.13 -4.73 3.93
N TYR A 6 3.30 -5.35 3.10
CA TYR A 6 1.99 -4.77 2.73
C TYR A 6 1.10 -4.49 3.95
N ARG A 7 1.05 -5.42 4.91
CA ARG A 7 0.26 -5.25 6.15
C ARG A 7 0.80 -4.12 7.02
N GLU A 8 2.12 -4.01 7.13
CA GLU A 8 2.77 -2.97 7.92
C GLU A 8 2.57 -1.59 7.30
N VAL A 9 2.74 -1.48 5.98
CA VAL A 9 2.47 -0.23 5.24
C VAL A 9 1.02 0.19 5.40
N ALA A 10 0.07 -0.74 5.24
CA ALA A 10 -1.35 -0.47 5.46
C ALA A 10 -1.60 0.04 6.89
N ALA A 11 -1.02 -0.60 7.90
CA ALA A 11 -1.16 -0.19 9.29
C ALA A 11 -0.63 1.24 9.55
N HIS A 12 0.50 1.63 8.95
CA HIS A 12 1.01 3.00 9.07
C HIS A 12 0.15 4.03 8.34
N LEU A 13 -0.32 3.71 7.13
CA LEU A 13 -1.20 4.61 6.39
C LEU A 13 -2.53 4.84 7.10
N GLN A 14 -3.08 3.84 7.80
CA GLN A 14 -4.30 3.97 8.60
C GLN A 14 -4.16 4.93 9.80
N GLN A 15 -2.94 5.31 10.19
CA GLN A 15 -2.71 6.28 11.27
C GLN A 15 -2.83 7.73 10.79
N ILE A 16 -2.85 7.98 9.48
CA ILE A 16 -3.04 9.32 8.93
C ILE A 16 -4.54 9.62 8.91
N ASP A 17 -4.95 10.69 9.60
CA ASP A 17 -6.34 11.14 9.60
C ASP A 17 -6.86 11.32 8.17
N GLY A 18 -8.03 10.74 7.91
CA GLY A 18 -8.68 10.79 6.60
C GLY A 18 -8.14 9.80 5.55
N VAL A 19 -7.11 9.02 5.86
CA VAL A 19 -6.60 7.96 4.99
C VAL A 19 -7.24 6.62 5.33
N GLU A 20 -7.79 5.98 4.29
CA GLU A 20 -8.24 4.60 4.32
C GLU A 20 -7.34 3.75 3.43
N THR A 21 -7.18 2.49 3.81
CA THR A 21 -6.40 1.53 3.03
C THR A 21 -6.84 0.10 3.33
N GLY A 22 -6.57 -0.78 2.37
CA GLY A 22 -6.81 -2.20 2.48
C GLY A 22 -6.01 -2.98 1.44
N LEU A 23 -5.98 -4.30 1.59
CA LEU A 23 -5.22 -5.19 0.73
C LEU A 23 -6.08 -5.64 -0.46
N LEU A 24 -5.46 -5.69 -1.63
CA LEU A 24 -6.06 -6.30 -2.81
C LEU A 24 -5.84 -7.81 -2.77
N PRO A 25 -6.83 -8.64 -3.16
CA PRO A 25 -6.66 -10.08 -3.23
C PRO A 25 -5.54 -10.43 -4.21
N GLN A 26 -4.89 -11.56 -3.98
CA GLN A 26 -3.98 -12.15 -4.98
C GLN A 26 -4.81 -12.68 -6.16
N THR A 27 -4.38 -12.37 -7.38
CA THR A 27 -5.03 -12.77 -8.63
C THR A 27 -4.27 -13.84 -9.39
N ASP A 28 -3.06 -14.22 -8.94
CA ASP A 28 -2.33 -15.34 -9.52
C ASP A 28 -3.16 -16.63 -9.44
N PRO A 29 -3.29 -17.39 -10.54
CA PRO A 29 -4.11 -18.60 -10.60
C PRO A 29 -3.49 -19.77 -9.82
N GLU A 30 -2.20 -19.69 -9.50
CA GLU A 30 -1.45 -20.72 -8.76
C GLU A 30 -1.02 -20.18 -7.40
N PHE A 31 -1.19 -21.00 -6.36
CA PHE A 31 -0.73 -20.65 -5.02
C PHE A 31 0.76 -20.98 -4.88
N ASP A 32 1.58 -19.97 -4.56
CA ASP A 32 3.00 -20.12 -4.26
C ASP A 32 3.34 -19.46 -2.92
N TYR A 33 3.94 -20.24 -2.00
CA TYR A 33 4.39 -19.76 -0.69
C TYR A 33 5.49 -18.69 -0.77
N LEU A 34 6.21 -18.63 -1.89
CA LEU A 34 7.27 -17.65 -2.14
C LEU A 34 6.72 -16.33 -2.69
N GLN A 35 5.45 -16.32 -3.15
CA GLN A 35 4.76 -15.11 -3.60
C GLN A 35 4.02 -14.43 -2.46
N SER A 36 3.71 -13.15 -2.67
CA SER A 36 2.80 -12.43 -1.78
C SER A 36 1.41 -13.06 -1.85
N GLN A 37 0.76 -13.26 -0.71
CA GLN A 37 -0.64 -13.73 -0.66
C GLN A 37 -1.65 -12.60 -0.91
N VAL A 38 -1.17 -11.40 -1.26
CA VAL A 38 -1.97 -10.25 -1.69
C VAL A 38 -1.39 -9.67 -2.97
N GLY A 39 -2.26 -9.22 -3.88
CA GLY A 39 -1.87 -8.62 -5.16
C GLY A 39 -1.43 -7.17 -5.06
N GLY A 40 -1.72 -6.52 -3.92
CA GLY A 40 -1.36 -5.12 -3.70
C GLY A 40 -2.12 -4.51 -2.53
N MET A 41 -2.20 -3.19 -2.54
CA MET A 41 -2.92 -2.39 -1.54
C MET A 41 -3.54 -1.18 -2.24
N TRP A 42 -4.72 -0.78 -1.79
CA TRP A 42 -5.34 0.47 -2.20
C TRP A 42 -5.20 1.51 -1.09
N VAL A 43 -5.10 2.78 -1.47
CA VAL A 43 -5.05 3.93 -0.56
C VAL A 43 -6.08 4.94 -1.05
N ARG A 44 -6.91 5.45 -0.14
CA ARG A 44 -7.98 6.40 -0.43
C ARG A 44 -7.96 7.51 0.61
N TYR A 45 -8.06 8.75 0.16
CA TYR A 45 -8.26 9.91 1.04
C TYR A 45 -9.11 10.96 0.30
N PRO A 46 -9.91 11.77 1.01
CA PRO A 46 -10.73 12.80 0.40
C PRO A 46 -9.88 13.84 -0.33
N SER A 47 -10.30 14.25 -1.54
CA SER A 47 -9.61 15.32 -2.29
C SER A 47 -9.51 16.63 -1.49
N ALA A 48 -10.49 16.91 -0.63
CA ALA A 48 -10.48 18.08 0.26
C ALA A 48 -9.36 18.06 1.31
N GLN A 49 -8.74 16.91 1.57
CA GLN A 49 -7.64 16.74 2.53
C GLN A 49 -6.33 16.31 1.84
N ALA A 50 -6.32 16.26 0.50
CA ALA A 50 -5.18 15.75 -0.26
C ALA A 50 -3.87 16.51 0.06
N GLU A 51 -3.91 17.83 0.19
CA GLU A 51 -2.72 18.65 0.53
C GLU A 51 -2.10 18.27 1.88
N ILE A 52 -2.88 17.70 2.80
CA ILE A 52 -2.43 17.28 4.14
C ILE A 52 -2.00 15.81 4.13
N CYS A 53 -2.81 14.93 3.53
CA CYS A 53 -2.61 13.49 3.57
C CYS A 53 -1.54 13.04 2.57
N GLN A 54 -1.53 13.58 1.35
CA GLN A 54 -0.69 13.08 0.26
C GLN A 54 0.81 13.11 0.58
N PRO A 55 1.39 14.18 1.15
CA PRO A 55 2.82 14.19 1.48
C PRO A 55 3.19 13.12 2.53
N GLN A 56 2.30 12.84 3.48
CA GLN A 56 2.53 11.81 4.51
C GLN A 56 2.44 10.40 3.92
N VAL A 57 1.44 10.17 3.07
CA VAL A 57 1.29 8.92 2.32
C VAL A 57 2.53 8.67 1.46
N GLU A 58 2.98 9.66 0.71
CA GLU A 58 4.17 9.57 -0.15
C GLU A 58 5.45 9.30 0.67
N ALA A 59 5.62 9.95 1.83
CA ALA A 59 6.76 9.71 2.70
C ALA A 59 6.81 8.27 3.24
N ILE A 60 5.66 7.73 3.67
CA ILE A 60 5.56 6.33 4.11
C ILE A 60 5.88 5.39 2.94
N LEU A 61 5.26 5.60 1.79
CA LEU A 61 5.51 4.76 0.61
C LEU A 61 6.99 4.82 0.20
N ALA A 62 7.61 5.99 0.14
CA ALA A 62 9.03 6.14 -0.18
C ALA A 62 9.92 5.35 0.81
N TYR A 63 9.65 5.45 2.12
CA TYR A 63 10.42 4.74 3.14
C TYR A 63 10.42 3.22 2.93
N TYR A 64 9.27 2.62 2.60
CA TYR A 64 9.18 1.18 2.34
C TYR A 64 9.68 0.79 0.95
N GLY A 65 9.49 1.66 -0.04
CA GLY A 65 9.95 1.47 -1.41
C GLY A 65 11.47 1.30 -1.48
N ASP A 66 12.20 2.19 -0.80
CA ASP A 66 13.67 2.16 -0.71
C ASP A 66 14.22 0.85 -0.12
N ARG A 67 13.44 0.14 0.71
CA ARG A 67 13.87 -1.08 1.43
C ARG A 67 13.40 -2.38 0.78
N HIS A 68 12.25 -2.35 0.13
CA HIS A 68 11.55 -3.57 -0.30
C HIS A 68 11.21 -3.61 -1.80
N GLY A 69 11.60 -2.57 -2.55
CA GLY A 69 11.33 -2.40 -3.97
C GLY A 69 10.26 -1.33 -4.24
N ASN A 70 10.38 -0.67 -5.39
CA ASN A 70 9.50 0.43 -5.77
C ASN A 70 8.04 0.00 -5.88
N TRP A 71 7.14 0.93 -5.57
CA TRP A 71 5.71 0.77 -5.78
C TRP A 71 5.34 0.95 -7.24
N GLU A 72 4.42 0.12 -7.72
CA GLU A 72 3.81 0.26 -9.04
C GLU A 72 2.33 0.63 -8.85
N THR A 73 1.90 1.69 -9.51
CA THR A 73 0.49 2.06 -9.53
C THR A 73 -0.24 1.15 -10.51
N LEU A 74 -1.25 0.44 -10.02
CA LEU A 74 -2.15 -0.31 -10.87
C LEU A 74 -3.11 0.66 -11.57
N SER A 75 -2.91 0.87 -12.87
CA SER A 75 -3.88 1.54 -13.72
C SER A 75 -4.97 0.53 -14.10
N ASN A 76 -6.21 0.77 -13.66
CA ASN A 76 -7.39 0.10 -14.22
C ASN A 76 -7.82 0.76 -15.52
#